data_AF-A0A7Y6CVA9-F1
#
_entry.id   AF-A0A7Y6CVA9-F1
#
_cell.length_a   1.000
_cell.length_b   1.000
_cell.length_c   1.000
_cell.angle_alpha   90.00
_cell.angle_beta   90.00
_cell.angle_gamma   90.00
#
_symmetry.space_group_name_H-M   'P 1'
#
loop_
_entity.id
_entity.type
_entity.pdbx_description
1 polymer ?
#
loop_
_entity_poly.entity_id
_entity_poly.type
_entity_poly.pdbx_seq_one_letter_code
_entity_poly.pdbx_strand_id
1 'polypeptide(L)'
;MRPTLIEEGTLAEIRVELPPLVGGRAPAGLEVEGPGIEVLSVRQQESPPPDTVWLVRLRANGRTGEVPLVLRALYGGGRSVDVDAALTVVPGPDDAGFPWLPVAIGSLLAVAFAAAGLVVARRKA
;
A
#
# COMPACT_ATOMS: atom_id res chain seq x y z
N MET A 1 19.34 -1.02 -2.08
CA MET A 1 17.86 -1.05 -2.02
C MET A 1 17.44 -1.08 -0.55
N ARG A 2 16.51 -0.23 -0.10
CA ARG A 2 15.97 -0.30 1.28
C ARG A 2 14.80 -1.28 1.28
N PRO A 3 14.72 -2.24 2.23
CA PRO A 3 13.55 -3.09 2.35
C PRO A 3 12.33 -2.19 2.55
N THR A 4 11.39 -2.28 1.61
CA THR A 4 10.19 -1.44 1.62
C THR A 4 9.06 -2.28 2.18
N LEU A 5 8.44 -1.77 3.24
CA LEU A 5 7.30 -2.38 3.90
C LEU A 5 6.04 -1.76 3.30
N ILE A 6 5.11 -2.61 2.84
CA ILE A 6 3.82 -2.16 2.34
C ILE A 6 2.70 -2.96 3.01
N GLU A 7 1.54 -2.34 3.13
CA GLU A 7 0.34 -2.99 3.65
C GLU A 7 -0.42 -3.70 2.53
N GLU A 8 -0.97 -4.87 2.83
CA GLU A 8 -1.88 -5.59 1.96
C GLU A 8 -3.12 -4.75 1.61
N GLY A 9 -3.55 -4.78 0.35
CA GLY A 9 -4.72 -4.06 -0.16
C GLY A 9 -4.52 -2.54 -0.31
N THR A 10 -3.54 -1.96 0.38
CA THR A 10 -3.23 -0.53 0.34
C THR A 10 -2.40 -0.16 -0.88
N LEU A 11 -2.71 0.99 -1.48
CA LEU A 11 -1.89 1.58 -2.53
C LEU A 11 -0.58 2.12 -1.92
N ALA A 12 0.55 1.61 -2.40
CA ALA A 12 1.87 2.08 -2.02
C ALA A 12 2.60 2.73 -3.20
N GLU A 13 3.38 3.78 -2.93
CA GLU A 13 4.33 4.35 -3.87
C GLU A 13 5.74 4.05 -3.36
N ILE A 14 6.50 3.27 -4.13
CA ILE A 14 7.87 2.89 -3.79
C ILE A 14 8.86 3.63 -4.68
N ARG A 15 10.00 3.99 -4.08
CA ARG A 15 11.13 4.61 -4.77
C ARG A 15 12.17 3.55 -5.08
N VAL A 16 12.42 3.34 -6.37
CA VAL A 16 13.41 2.38 -6.87
C VAL A 16 14.58 3.16 -7.43
N GLU A 17 15.77 2.90 -6.89
CA GLU A 17 17.02 3.52 -7.34
C GLU A 17 17.82 2.46 -8.07
N LEU A 18 18.09 2.71 -9.35
CA LEU A 18 18.87 1.81 -10.20
C LEU A 18 20.17 2.48 -10.65
N PRO A 19 21.33 1.90 -10.31
CA PRO A 19 22.60 2.36 -10.85
C PRO A 19 22.68 2.02 -12.35
N PRO A 20 23.61 2.62 -13.10
CA PRO A 20 23.81 2.29 -14.50
C PRO A 20 24.39 0.87 -14.66
N LEU A 21 23.55 -0.10 -14.99
CA LEU A 21 23.93 -1.51 -15.09
C LEU A 21 24.69 -1.85 -16.37
N VAL A 22 24.43 -1.14 -17.48
CA VAL A 22 25.00 -1.43 -18.80
C VAL A 22 25.90 -0.30 -19.26
N GLY A 23 27.23 -0.49 -19.13
CA GLY A 23 28.23 0.40 -19.72
C GLY A 23 28.07 1.87 -19.31
N GLY A 24 27.65 2.14 -18.07
CA GLY A 24 27.46 3.49 -17.55
C GLY A 24 26.20 4.20 -18.06
N ARG A 25 25.35 3.55 -18.88
CA ARG A 25 24.12 4.13 -19.40
C ARG A 25 22.96 3.95 -18.42
N ALA A 26 22.14 4.99 -18.31
CA ALA A 26 20.88 4.93 -17.59
C ALA A 26 19.86 4.06 -18.34
N PRO A 27 19.02 3.30 -17.64
CA PRO A 27 17.87 2.62 -18.24
C PRO A 27 16.86 3.66 -18.76
N ALA A 28 16.20 3.32 -19.88
CA ALA A 28 15.15 4.11 -20.50
C ALA A 28 13.74 3.77 -19.97
N GLY A 29 13.61 2.63 -19.28
CA GLY A 29 12.36 2.12 -18.73
C GLY A 29 12.60 1.20 -17.54
N LEU A 30 11.56 0.99 -16.76
CA LEU A 30 11.54 0.01 -15.68
C LEU A 30 10.22 -0.76 -15.75
N GLU A 31 10.34 -2.08 -15.79
CA GLU A 31 9.24 -3.02 -15.56
C GLU A 31 9.41 -3.65 -14.18
N VAL A 32 8.29 -3.88 -13.49
CA VAL A 32 8.27 -4.47 -12.15
C VAL A 32 7.28 -5.62 -12.16
N GLU A 33 7.75 -6.80 -11.75
CA GLU A 33 6.95 -8.01 -11.71
C GLU A 33 7.11 -8.69 -10.34
N GLY A 34 6.04 -9.28 -9.82
CA GLY A 34 6.06 -9.99 -8.55
C GLY A 34 4.75 -10.73 -8.28
N PRO A 35 4.77 -11.87 -7.57
CA PRO A 35 3.57 -12.64 -7.30
C PRO A 35 2.63 -11.87 -6.35
N GLY A 36 1.39 -11.67 -6.79
CA GLY A 36 0.39 -10.93 -5.99
C GLY A 36 0.64 -9.42 -5.92
N ILE A 37 1.49 -8.87 -6.78
CA ILE A 37 1.76 -7.44 -6.89
C ILE A 37 1.08 -6.91 -8.15
N GLU A 38 0.18 -5.96 -7.97
CA GLU A 38 -0.45 -5.22 -9.05
C GLU A 38 0.30 -3.90 -9.23
N VAL A 39 0.98 -3.73 -10.36
CA VAL A 39 1.69 -2.50 -10.70
C VAL A 39 0.74 -1.58 -11.47
N LEU A 40 0.45 -0.41 -10.89
CA LEU A 40 -0.50 0.55 -11.43
C LEU A 40 0.19 1.61 -12.30
N SER A 41 1.40 2.02 -11.94
CA SER A 41 2.19 2.95 -12.75
C SER A 41 3.67 2.88 -12.41
N VAL A 42 4.51 3.06 -13.43
CA VAL A 42 5.96 3.26 -13.28
C VAL A 42 6.31 4.57 -13.95
N ARG A 43 6.93 5.50 -13.22
CA ARG A 43 7.38 6.79 -13.76
C ARG A 43 8.83 7.05 -13.38
N GLN A 44 9.60 7.57 -14.31
CA GLN A 44 10.94 8.07 -14.01
C GLN A 44 10.82 9.38 -13.25
N GLN A 45 11.56 9.50 -12.16
CA GLN A 45 11.76 10.77 -11.46
C GLN A 45 13.08 11.38 -11.94
N GLU A 46 13.08 12.68 -12.20
CA GLU A 46 14.34 13.40 -12.45
C GLU A 46 15.26 13.26 -11.24
N SER A 47 16.46 12.74 -11.49
CA SER A 47 17.48 12.51 -10.48
C SER A 47 18.83 12.96 -11.02
N PRO A 48 19.70 13.56 -10.19
CA PRO A 48 21.07 13.82 -10.59
C PRO A 48 21.77 12.49 -10.93
N PRO A 49 22.61 12.45 -11.98
CA PRO A 49 23.43 11.29 -12.29
C PRO A 49 24.33 10.88 -11.10
N PRO A 50 24.73 9.59 -10.99
CA PRO A 50 24.59 8.52 -12.00
C PRO A 50 23.33 7.66 -11.88
N ASP A 51 22.60 7.75 -10.77
CA ASP A 51 21.50 6.83 -10.46
C ASP A 51 20.19 7.30 -11.10
N THR A 52 19.43 6.34 -11.64
CA THR A 52 18.09 6.60 -12.17
C THR A 52 17.05 6.23 -11.13
N VAL A 53 16.18 7.17 -10.81
CA VAL A 53 15.15 7.00 -9.79
C VAL A 53 13.81 6.79 -10.49
N TRP A 54 13.08 5.77 -10.04
CA TRP A 54 11.74 5.45 -10.49
C TRP A 54 10.77 5.47 -9.32
N LEU A 55 9.58 6.02 -9.56
CA LEU A 55 8.45 5.94 -8.64
C LEU A 55 7.48 4.91 -9.19
N VAL A 56 7.24 3.87 -8.41
CA VAL A 56 6.38 2.74 -8.77
C VAL A 56 5.19 2.75 -7.83
N ARG A 57 3.99 2.91 -8.40
CA ARG A 57 2.74 2.75 -7.66
C ARG A 57 2.25 1.33 -7.83
N LEU A 58 2.07 0.65 -6.72
CA LEU A 58 1.68 -0.75 -6.69
C LEU A 58 0.70 -1.03 -5.55
N ARG A 59 0.02 -2.17 -5.64
CA ARG A 59 -0.83 -2.72 -4.60
C ARG A 59 -0.47 -4.18 -4.39
N ALA A 60 -0.32 -4.61 -3.13
CA ALA A 60 -0.19 -6.02 -2.80
C ALA A 60 -1.59 -6.64 -2.60
N ASN A 61 -1.94 -7.59 -3.46
CA ASN A 61 -3.16 -8.39 -3.37
C ASN A 61 -2.85 -9.87 -3.01
N GLY A 62 -1.57 -10.17 -2.75
CA GLY A 62 -1.07 -11.52 -2.46
C GLY A 62 -0.93 -11.80 -0.97
N ARG A 63 -0.24 -12.91 -0.67
CA ARG A 63 0.04 -13.30 0.72
C ARG A 63 0.94 -12.29 1.42
N THR A 64 0.71 -12.10 2.71
CA THR A 64 1.63 -11.39 3.61
C THR A 64 2.96 -12.13 3.75
N GLY A 65 4.03 -11.39 4.00
CA GLY A 65 5.40 -11.88 4.09
C GLY A 65 6.33 -11.26 3.05
N GLU A 66 7.49 -11.89 2.86
CA GLU A 66 8.47 -11.47 1.86
C GLU A 66 8.03 -11.92 0.46
N VAL A 67 7.87 -10.94 -0.43
CA VAL A 67 7.45 -11.13 -1.82
C VAL A 67 8.64 -10.82 -2.73
N PRO A 68 9.13 -11.80 -3.51
CA PRO A 68 10.19 -11.56 -4.46
C PRO A 68 9.68 -10.66 -5.59
N LEU A 69 10.50 -9.71 -6.00
CA LEU A 69 10.25 -8.79 -7.10
C LEU A 69 11.35 -8.95 -8.15
N VAL A 70 10.97 -8.88 -9.41
CA VAL A 70 11.89 -8.75 -10.54
C VAL A 70 11.78 -7.33 -11.07
N LEU A 71 12.89 -6.59 -10.99
CA LEU A 71 13.02 -5.26 -11.56
C LEU A 71 13.73 -5.36 -12.90
N ARG A 72 13.00 -5.21 -14.00
CA ARG A 72 13.55 -5.28 -15.35
C ARG A 72 13.86 -3.88 -15.86
N ALA A 73 15.15 -3.55 -15.87
CA ALA A 73 15.67 -2.31 -16.44
C ALA A 73 15.73 -2.42 -17.97
N LEU A 74 14.99 -1.55 -18.66
CA LEU A 74 14.92 -1.53 -20.13
C LEU A 74 15.91 -0.54 -20.72
N TYR A 75 16.58 -0.94 -21.80
CA TYR A 75 17.56 -0.12 -22.52
C TYR A 75 17.20 -0.03 -24.01
N GLY A 76 17.72 1.01 -24.66
CA GLY A 76 17.59 1.16 -26.11
C GLY A 76 18.11 -0.07 -26.87
N GLY A 77 17.39 -0.42 -27.94
CA GLY A 77 17.69 -1.58 -28.78
C GLY A 77 17.12 -2.92 -28.25
N GLY A 78 16.12 -2.88 -27.37
CA GLY A 78 15.45 -4.08 -26.87
C GLY A 78 16.24 -4.89 -25.83
N ARG A 79 17.30 -4.29 -25.27
CA ARG A 79 18.09 -4.93 -24.21
C ARG A 79 17.44 -4.69 -22.86
N SER A 80 17.47 -5.69 -21.99
CA SER A 80 17.00 -5.59 -20.62
C SER A 80 17.97 -6.23 -19.64
N VAL A 81 17.93 -5.78 -18.39
CA VAL A 81 18.65 -6.40 -17.27
C VAL A 81 17.65 -6.60 -16.14
N ASP A 82 17.54 -7.83 -15.67
CA ASP A 82 16.67 -8.20 -14.55
C ASP A 82 17.49 -8.11 -13.25
N VAL A 83 16.91 -7.46 -12.24
CA VAL A 83 17.49 -7.30 -10.91
C VAL A 83 16.51 -7.86 -9.89
N ASP A 84 16.96 -8.84 -9.13
CA ASP A 84 16.16 -9.43 -8.06
C ASP A 84 16.07 -8.46 -6.87
N ALA A 85 14.85 -8.34 -6.36
CA ALA A 85 14.50 -7.53 -5.21
C ALA A 85 13.51 -8.27 -4.32
N ALA A 86 13.28 -7.75 -3.13
CA ALA A 86 12.28 -8.27 -2.22
C ALA A 86 11.53 -7.11 -1.56
N LEU A 87 10.25 -7.36 -1.32
CA LEU A 87 9.35 -6.42 -0.66
C LEU A 87 8.60 -7.14 0.45
N THR A 88 8.42 -6.48 1.59
CA THR A 88 7.73 -7.08 2.74
C THR A 88 6.31 -6.58 2.78
N VAL A 89 5.35 -7.49 2.60
CA VAL A 89 3.92 -7.23 2.73
C VAL A 89 3.50 -7.54 4.16
N VAL A 90 2.97 -6.56 4.87
CA VAL A 90 2.36 -6.75 6.18
C VAL A 90 0.83 -6.79 6.05
N PRO A 91 0.12 -7.44 6.98
CA PRO A 91 -1.33 -7.37 7.03
C PRO A 91 -1.79 -5.91 7.01
N GLY A 92 -2.74 -5.60 6.13
CA GLY A 92 -3.43 -4.31 6.16
C GLY A 92 -4.27 -4.18 7.44
N PRO A 93 -4.72 -2.96 7.80
CA PRO A 93 -5.71 -2.83 8.85
C PRO A 93 -6.92 -3.71 8.48
N ASP A 94 -7.29 -4.64 9.37
CA ASP A 94 -8.53 -5.37 9.20
C ASP A 94 -9.62 -4.32 9.00
N ASP A 95 -10.40 -4.43 7.92
CA ASP A 95 -11.75 -3.88 7.84
C ASP A 95 -12.65 -4.61 8.85
N ALA A 96 -12.20 -4.74 10.10
CA ALA A 96 -13.03 -4.92 11.26
C ALA A 96 -13.82 -3.61 11.38
N GLY A 97 -14.81 -3.47 10.50
CA GLY A 97 -15.67 -2.31 10.40
C GLY A 97 -16.08 -1.86 11.79
N PHE A 98 -15.98 -0.55 12.02
CA PHE A 98 -16.30 0.08 13.29
C PHE A 98 -17.51 -0.62 13.93
N PRO A 99 -17.45 -1.05 15.21
CA PRO A 99 -18.46 -1.93 15.78
C PRO A 99 -19.76 -1.14 16.03
N TRP A 100 -20.55 -0.98 14.97
CA TRP A 100 -21.83 -0.27 15.00
C TRP A 100 -22.85 -0.98 15.89
N LEU A 101 -22.75 -2.31 16.06
CA LEU A 101 -23.67 -3.09 16.88
C LEU A 101 -23.67 -2.63 18.36
N PRO A 102 -22.53 -2.58 19.07
CA PRO A 102 -22.47 -2.01 20.42
C PRO A 102 -22.99 -0.57 20.52
N VAL A 103 -22.68 0.28 19.53
CA VAL A 103 -23.10 1.69 19.53
C VAL A 103 -24.61 1.84 19.35
N ALA A 104 -25.23 1.04 18.49
CA ALA A 104 -26.67 0.99 18.30
C ALA A 104 -27.41 0.53 19.58
N ILE A 105 -26.86 -0.46 20.29
CA ILE A 105 -27.43 -0.94 21.56
C ILE A 105 -27.30 0.12 22.66
N GLY A 106 -26.15 0.76 22.78
CA GLY A 106 -25.92 1.80 23.78
C GLY A 106 -26.82 3.03 23.59
N SER A 107 -27.05 3.44 22.35
CA SER A 107 -27.93 4.58 22.03
C SER A 107 -29.40 4.27 22.33
N LEU A 108 -29.88 3.05 22.05
CA LEU A 108 -31.24 2.62 22.43
C LEU A 108 -31.47 2.65 23.95
N LEU A 109 -30.51 2.16 24.74
CA LEU A 109 -30.58 2.20 26.20
C LEU A 109 -30.64 3.63 26.74
N ALA A 110 -29.81 4.54 26.22
CA ALA A 110 -29.81 5.94 26.64
C ALA A 110 -31.17 6.62 26.37
N VAL A 111 -31.78 6.36 25.21
CA VAL A 111 -33.12 6.89 24.89
C VAL A 111 -34.20 6.31 25.81
N ALA A 112 -34.14 5.00 26.10
CA ALA A 112 -35.08 4.35 27.01
C ALA A 112 -34.99 4.92 28.43
N PHE A 113 -33.77 5.12 28.96
CA PHE A 113 -33.56 5.73 30.27
C PHE A 113 -34.02 7.19 30.31
N ALA A 114 -33.75 7.98 29.26
CA ALA A 114 -34.22 9.36 29.17
C ALA A 114 -35.76 9.45 29.15
N ALA A 115 -36.42 8.58 28.37
CA ALA A 115 -37.87 8.50 28.30
C ALA A 115 -38.48 8.07 29.65
N ALA A 116 -37.91 7.05 30.30
CA ALA A 116 -38.35 6.61 31.62
C ALA A 116 -38.19 7.71 32.68
N GLY A 117 -37.05 8.40 32.68
CA GLY A 117 -36.81 9.55 33.56
C GLY A 117 -37.81 10.68 33.35
N LEU A 118 -38.13 11.00 32.09
CA LEU A 118 -39.12 12.02 31.74
C LEU A 118 -40.54 11.65 32.22
N VAL A 119 -40.94 10.38 32.07
CA VAL A 119 -42.24 9.90 32.54
C VAL A 119 -42.34 9.93 34.07
N VAL A 120 -41.28 9.54 34.78
CA VAL A 120 -41.23 9.61 36.25
C VAL A 120 -41.27 11.05 36.74
N ALA A 121 -40.53 11.96 36.09
CA ALA A 121 -40.54 13.39 36.43
C ALA A 121 -41.94 14.00 36.23
N ARG A 122 -42.63 13.65 35.14
CA ARG A 122 -44.01 14.12 34.86
C ARG A 122 -45.07 13.61 35.84
N ARG A 123 -44.85 12.47 36.51
CA ARG A 123 -45.81 11.92 37.48
C ARG A 123 -45.63 12.48 38.91
N LYS A 124 -44.51 13.13 39.17
CA LYS A 124 -44.20 13.74 40.49
C LYS A 124 -44.49 15.24 40.56
N ALA A 125 -44.73 15.90 39.43
CA ALA A 125 -45.23 17.27 39.34
C ALA A 125 -46.76 17.27 39.31
#